data_AF-A0A4V6KNF6-F1
#
_entry.id   AF-A0A4V6KNF6-F1
#
_cell.length_a   1.000
_cell.length_b   1.000
_cell.length_c   1.000
_cell.angle_alpha   90.00
_cell.angle_beta   90.00
_cell.angle_gamma   90.00
#
_symmetry.space_group_name_H-M   'P 1'
#
loop_
_entity.id
_entity.type
_entity.pdbx_description
1 polymer ?
#
loop_
_entity_poly.entity_id
_entity_poly.type
_entity_poly.pdbx_seq_one_letter_code
_entity_poly.pdbx_strand_id
1 'polypeptide(L)'
;MVLMIGLSLIKVGIIDFGGGYSAKSSGTFGNYENIGIGLLVLLVVIGFNCCQNALLRMGGIAIGLIVGYVVALCLGMVDFSGMQNLPIMTVPVPFKYGFSFDLHAFLVAGVIYLLSVLEAVGSITATAIVSEQAIKGMNIPHA
;
A
#
# COMPACT_ATOMS: atom_id res chain seq x y z
N MET A 1 11.96 -1.82 13.05
CA MET A 1 11.66 -2.46 11.75
C MET A 1 10.53 -1.77 11.02
N VAL A 2 9.33 -1.64 11.62
CA VAL A 2 8.17 -0.97 10.98
C VAL A 2 8.49 0.44 10.47
N LEU A 3 9.26 1.22 11.23
CA LEU A 3 9.74 2.55 10.80
C LEU A 3 10.68 2.49 9.60
N MET A 4 11.61 1.53 9.56
CA MET A 4 12.54 1.37 8.42
C MET A 4 11.82 0.91 7.16
N ILE A 5 10.83 0.02 7.28
CA ILE A 5 9.96 -0.38 6.17
C ILE A 5 9.19 0.83 5.67
N GLY A 6 8.55 1.59 6.57
CA GLY A 6 7.84 2.82 6.22
C GLY A 6 8.73 3.82 5.48
N LEU A 7 9.94 4.08 5.99
CA LEU A 7 10.90 4.99 5.35
C LEU A 7 11.37 4.50 3.98
N SER A 8 11.53 3.19 3.80
CA SER A 8 11.88 2.59 2.51
C SER A 8 10.74 2.74 1.48
N LEU A 9 9.49 2.60 1.93
CA LEU A 9 8.31 2.78 1.09
C LEU A 9 8.04 4.25 0.72
N ILE A 10 8.39 5.20 1.59
CA ILE A 10 8.30 6.64 1.27
C ILE A 10 9.07 6.96 -0.01
N LYS A 11 10.24 6.35 -0.23
CA LYS A 11 11.01 6.55 -1.47
C LYS A 11 10.24 6.15 -2.71
N VAL A 12 9.52 5.02 -2.66
CA VAL A 12 8.69 4.54 -3.78
C VAL A 12 7.50 5.48 -3.98
N GLY A 13 6.85 5.89 -2.89
CA GLY A 13 5.76 6.86 -2.95
C GLY A 13 6.16 8.21 -3.58
N ILE A 14 7.36 8.72 -3.29
CA ILE A 14 7.88 9.95 -3.93
C ILE A 14 8.13 9.75 -5.43
N ILE A 15 8.60 8.56 -5.84
CA ILE A 15 8.80 8.24 -7.26
C ILE A 15 7.45 8.22 -7.98
N ASP A 16 6.44 7.58 -7.39
CA ASP A 16 5.09 7.52 -7.96
C ASP A 16 4.42 8.91 -8.00
N PHE A 17 4.63 9.73 -6.98
CA PHE A 17 4.19 11.12 -6.95
C PHE A 17 4.79 11.97 -8.09
N GLY A 18 6.03 11.65 -8.52
CA GLY A 18 6.68 12.28 -9.66
C GLY A 18 6.23 11.77 -11.04
N GLY A 19 5.28 10.83 -11.12
CA GLY A 19 4.85 10.20 -12.37
C GLY A 19 5.36 8.77 -12.56
N GLY A 20 5.93 8.16 -11.52
CA GLY A 20 6.37 6.77 -11.51
C GLY A 20 7.67 6.51 -12.27
N TYR A 21 8.05 5.23 -12.29
CA TYR A 21 9.26 4.78 -12.98
C TYR A 21 9.22 5.04 -14.50
N SER A 22 8.02 5.05 -15.11
CA SER A 22 7.84 5.36 -16.52
C SER A 22 8.22 6.81 -16.86
N ALA A 23 7.75 7.80 -16.08
CA ALA A 23 8.14 9.20 -16.28
C ALA A 23 9.63 9.44 -16.01
N LYS A 24 10.22 8.67 -15.09
CA LYS A 24 11.67 8.69 -14.81
C LYS A 24 12.50 8.22 -16.00
N SER A 25 12.03 7.21 -16.73
CA SER A 25 12.69 6.70 -17.91
C SER A 25 12.51 7.60 -19.15
N SER A 26 11.43 8.36 -19.21
CA SER A 26 11.10 9.28 -20.32
C SER A 26 11.56 10.72 -20.11
N GLY A 27 12.24 11.03 -18.99
CA GLY A 27 12.73 12.38 -18.68
C GLY A 27 11.64 13.39 -18.31
N THR A 28 10.38 12.95 -18.16
CA THR A 28 9.21 13.77 -17.79
C THR A 28 8.88 13.68 -16.31
N PHE A 29 9.83 13.19 -15.50
CA PHE A 29 9.69 13.07 -14.05
C PHE A 29 9.42 14.43 -13.42
N GLY A 30 8.34 14.52 -12.65
CA GLY A 30 7.94 15.75 -11.99
C GLY A 30 7.28 16.78 -12.92
N ASN A 31 6.66 16.36 -14.03
CA ASN A 31 5.79 17.26 -14.81
C ASN A 31 4.70 17.86 -13.90
N TYR A 32 4.30 19.10 -14.18
CA TYR A 32 3.36 19.87 -13.36
C TYR A 32 2.02 19.14 -13.16
N GLU A 33 1.58 18.37 -14.15
CA GLU A 33 0.36 17.56 -14.07
C GLU A 33 0.45 16.44 -13.03
N ASN A 34 1.56 15.69 -13.00
CA ASN A 34 1.76 14.58 -12.05
C ASN A 34 1.87 15.10 -10.62
N ILE A 35 2.68 16.14 -10.42
CA ILE A 35 2.84 16.79 -9.11
C ILE A 35 1.52 17.43 -8.66
N GLY A 36 0.79 18.05 -9.58
CA GLY A 36 -0.50 18.68 -9.30
C GLY A 36 -1.54 17.69 -8.82
N ILE A 37 -1.69 16.55 -9.51
CA ILE A 37 -2.62 15.49 -9.09
C ILE A 37 -2.19 14.87 -7.77
N GLY A 38 -0.89 14.55 -7.62
CA GLY A 38 -0.36 14.01 -6.37
C GLY A 38 -0.62 14.95 -5.18
N LEU A 39 -0.37 16.24 -5.35
CA LEU A 39 -0.59 17.26 -4.32
C LEU A 39 -2.07 17.42 -4.01
N LEU A 40 -2.94 17.40 -5.02
CA LEU A 40 -4.39 17.41 -4.83
C LEU A 40 -4.85 16.23 -3.98
N VAL A 41 -4.41 15.01 -4.31
CA VAL A 41 -4.73 13.81 -3.50
C VAL A 41 -4.25 13.99 -2.08
N LEU A 42 -3.00 14.45 -1.88
CA LEU A 42 -2.43 14.68 -0.56
C LEU A 42 -3.25 15.69 0.26
N LEU A 43 -3.64 16.82 -0.34
CA LEU A 43 -4.46 17.83 0.32
C LEU A 43 -5.84 17.29 0.70
N VAL A 44 -6.47 16.51 -0.17
CA VAL A 44 -7.75 15.88 0.12
C VAL A 44 -7.62 14.90 1.29
N VAL A 45 -6.61 14.02 1.26
CA VAL A 45 -6.37 13.06 2.35
C VAL A 45 -6.11 13.77 3.68
N ILE A 46 -5.27 14.82 3.69
CA ILE A 46 -4.99 15.60 4.89
C ILE A 46 -6.25 16.30 5.39
N GLY A 47 -7.03 16.93 4.50
CA GLY A 47 -8.27 17.61 4.84
C GLY A 47 -9.27 16.67 5.52
N PHE A 48 -9.49 15.47 4.96
CA PHE A 48 -10.35 14.46 5.55
C PHE A 48 -9.77 13.83 6.82
N ASN A 49 -8.45 13.70 6.93
CA ASN A 49 -7.78 13.18 8.12
C ASN A 49 -7.90 14.16 9.32
N CYS A 50 -7.98 15.46 9.06
CA CYS A 50 -8.19 16.49 10.08
C CYS A 50 -9.66 16.63 10.53
N CYS A 51 -10.63 16.00 9.85
CA CYS A 51 -12.02 16.05 10.27
C CYS A 51 -12.23 15.29 11.60
N GLN A 52 -13.10 15.83 12.46
CA GLN A 52 -13.40 15.25 13.78
C GLN A 52 -14.17 13.92 13.70
N ASN A 53 -14.73 13.57 12.53
CA ASN A 53 -15.53 12.37 12.36
C ASN A 53 -14.63 11.15 12.08
N ALA A 54 -14.64 10.16 12.98
CA ALA A 54 -13.76 8.99 12.93
C ALA A 54 -13.91 8.17 11.63
N LEU A 55 -15.13 8.09 11.07
CA LEU A 55 -15.39 7.39 9.82
C LEU A 55 -14.74 8.08 8.61
N LEU A 56 -14.80 9.43 8.57
CA LEU A 56 -14.15 10.22 7.52
C LEU A 56 -12.63 10.12 7.62
N ARG A 57 -12.09 10.08 8.85
CA ARG A 57 -10.66 9.91 9.08
C ARG A 57 -10.13 8.57 8.57
N MET A 58 -10.87 7.48 8.82
CA MET A 58 -10.48 6.14 8.37
C MET A 58 -10.61 5.96 6.85
N GLY A 59 -11.62 6.59 6.24
CA GLY A 59 -11.85 6.54 4.79
C GLY A 59 -11.11 7.60 3.96
N GLY A 60 -10.45 8.57 4.60
CA GLY A 60 -9.89 9.74 3.91
C GLY A 60 -8.90 9.40 2.79
N ILE A 61 -8.09 8.34 2.97
CA ILE A 61 -7.16 7.84 1.96
C ILE A 61 -7.91 7.32 0.73
N ALA A 62 -8.97 6.53 0.94
CA ALA A 62 -9.78 5.98 -0.15
C ALA A 62 -10.51 7.09 -0.92
N ILE A 63 -11.09 8.05 -0.20
CA ILE A 63 -11.77 9.22 -0.82
C ILE A 63 -10.75 10.04 -1.63
N GLY A 64 -9.57 10.32 -1.08
CA GLY A 64 -8.52 11.05 -1.78
C GLY A 64 -8.08 10.37 -3.09
N LEU A 65 -7.93 9.04 -3.07
CA LEU A 65 -7.60 8.26 -4.26
C LEU A 65 -8.71 8.32 -5.32
N ILE A 66 -9.98 8.21 -4.91
CA ILE A 66 -11.12 8.30 -5.83
C ILE A 66 -11.15 9.68 -6.50
N VAL A 67 -11.01 10.75 -5.71
CA VAL A 67 -10.99 12.12 -6.24
C VAL A 67 -9.82 12.33 -7.20
N GLY A 68 -8.61 11.87 -6.83
CA GLY A 68 -7.43 11.93 -7.70
C GLY A 68 -7.63 11.19 -9.02
N TYR A 69 -8.24 9.99 -8.97
CA TYR A 69 -8.53 9.20 -10.16
C TYR A 69 -9.53 9.90 -11.08
N VAL A 70 -10.60 10.49 -10.53
CA VAL A 70 -11.59 11.26 -11.32
C VAL A 70 -10.94 12.46 -11.99
N VAL A 71 -10.06 13.19 -11.29
CA VAL A 71 -9.33 14.32 -11.88
C VAL A 71 -8.38 13.86 -12.99
N ALA A 72 -7.65 12.75 -12.78
CA ALA A 72 -6.77 12.17 -13.79
C ALA A 72 -7.54 11.71 -15.05
N LEU A 73 -8.76 11.19 -14.87
CA LEU A 73 -9.67 10.88 -15.98
C LEU A 73 -10.05 12.12 -16.78
N CYS A 74 -10.43 13.22 -16.09
CA CYS A 74 -10.76 14.47 -16.75
C CYS A 74 -9.57 15.10 -17.50
N LEU A 75 -8.34 14.87 -17.03
CA LEU A 75 -7.10 15.30 -17.68
C LEU A 75 -6.67 14.36 -18.83
N GLY A 76 -7.37 13.25 -19.06
CA GLY A 76 -7.06 12.32 -20.15
C GLY A 76 -5.79 11.49 -19.94
N MET A 77 -5.28 11.42 -18.71
CA MET A 77 -4.03 10.71 -18.37
C MET A 77 -4.24 9.20 -18.17
N VAL A 78 -5.48 8.71 -18.30
CA VAL A 78 -5.84 7.31 -18.09
C VAL A 78 -5.94 6.59 -19.43
N ASP A 79 -5.05 5.63 -19.64
CA ASP A 79 -5.10 4.74 -20.80
C ASP A 79 -5.97 3.50 -20.49
N PHE A 80 -7.04 3.32 -21.28
CA PHE A 80 -7.93 2.15 -21.20
C PHE A 80 -7.61 1.07 -22.25
N SER A 81 -6.59 1.28 -23.08
CA SER A 81 -6.20 0.36 -24.16
C SER A 81 -5.82 -1.01 -23.62
N GLY A 82 -5.20 -1.04 -22.43
CA GLY A 82 -4.87 -2.28 -21.73
C GLY A 82 -6.09 -3.09 -21.26
N MET A 83 -7.28 -2.49 -21.10
CA MET A 83 -8.48 -3.15 -20.57
C MET A 83 -9.32 -3.83 -21.66
N GLN A 84 -9.21 -3.40 -22.92
CA GLN A 84 -10.08 -3.83 -24.01
C GLN A 84 -9.98 -5.33 -24.35
N ASN A 85 -8.85 -5.96 -24.06
CA ASN A 85 -8.59 -7.36 -24.38
C ASN A 85 -8.69 -8.29 -23.15
N LEU A 86 -9.13 -7.80 -21.99
CA LEU A 86 -9.26 -8.67 -20.81
C LEU A 86 -10.62 -9.38 -20.79
N PRO A 87 -10.64 -10.68 -20.48
CA PRO A 87 -11.89 -11.39 -20.24
C PRO A 87 -12.62 -10.79 -19.03
N ILE A 88 -13.92 -10.56 -19.17
CA ILE A 88 -14.81 -10.00 -18.12
C ILE A 88 -14.76 -10.86 -16.84
N MET A 89 -14.46 -12.15 -16.97
CA MET A 89 -14.23 -13.07 -15.86
C MET A 89 -12.89 -13.78 -16.03
N THR A 90 -11.92 -13.44 -15.17
CA THR A 90 -10.67 -14.18 -15.06
C THR A 90 -10.82 -15.23 -13.97
N VAL A 91 -10.90 -16.50 -14.35
CA VAL A 91 -10.80 -17.60 -13.38
C VAL A 91 -9.36 -17.70 -12.88
N PRO A 92 -9.13 -17.85 -11.56
CA PRO A 92 -7.78 -18.03 -11.03
C PRO A 92 -7.23 -19.36 -11.57
N VAL A 93 -6.31 -19.28 -12.52
CA VAL A 93 -5.63 -20.46 -13.06
C VAL A 93 -4.59 -20.90 -12.04
N PRO A 94 -4.76 -22.05 -11.36
CA PRO A 94 -3.73 -22.56 -10.48
C PRO A 94 -2.47 -22.83 -11.32
N PHE A 95 -1.30 -22.48 -10.79
CA PHE A 95 0.00 -22.62 -11.48
C PHE A 95 0.15 -21.81 -12.78
N LYS A 96 -0.51 -20.65 -12.92
CA LYS A 96 -0.34 -19.74 -14.08
C LYS A 96 1.13 -19.41 -14.40
N TYR A 97 2.00 -19.40 -13.38
CA TYR A 97 3.42 -19.04 -13.49
C TYR A 97 4.36 -20.27 -13.53
N GLY A 98 3.81 -21.48 -13.62
CA GLY A 98 4.57 -22.73 -13.52
C GLY A 98 5.02 -23.05 -12.08
N PHE A 99 5.60 -24.23 -11.91
CA PHE A 99 6.15 -24.69 -10.64
C PHE A 99 7.67 -24.86 -10.80
N SER A 100 8.39 -23.79 -10.50
CA SER A 100 9.86 -23.77 -10.53
C SER A 100 10.36 -23.68 -9.11
N PHE A 101 11.02 -24.76 -8.64
CA PHE A 101 11.69 -24.75 -7.34
C PHE A 101 13.07 -24.15 -7.48
N ASP A 102 13.18 -22.90 -7.09
CA ASP A 102 14.45 -22.21 -6.97
C ASP A 102 14.82 -22.08 -5.49
N LEU A 103 15.95 -22.67 -5.10
CA LEU A 103 16.44 -22.66 -3.71
C LEU A 103 16.74 -21.23 -3.23
N HIS A 104 17.17 -20.35 -4.14
CA HIS A 104 17.40 -18.94 -3.84
C HIS A 104 16.09 -18.21 -3.55
N ALA A 105 15.06 -18.39 -4.38
CA ALA A 105 13.74 -17.81 -4.14
C ALA A 105 13.11 -18.31 -2.83
N PHE A 106 13.29 -19.60 -2.50
CA PHE A 106 12.83 -20.18 -1.24
C PHE A 106 13.48 -19.51 -0.03
N LEU A 107 14.80 -19.31 -0.06
CA LEU A 107 15.53 -18.66 1.03
C LEU A 107 15.11 -17.19 1.20
N VAL A 108 14.95 -16.45 0.09
CA VAL A 108 14.45 -15.05 0.11
C VAL A 108 13.04 -14.97 0.70
N ALA A 109 12.13 -15.83 0.27
CA ALA A 109 10.77 -15.90 0.81
C ALA A 109 10.77 -16.26 2.31
N GLY A 110 11.64 -17.17 2.74
CA GLY A 110 11.81 -17.52 4.15
C GLY A 110 12.27 -16.33 5.00
N VAL A 111 13.21 -15.52 4.51
CA VAL A 111 13.64 -14.29 5.19
C VAL A 111 12.51 -13.26 5.25
N ILE A 112 11.78 -13.03 4.15
CA ILE A 112 10.63 -12.12 4.14
C ILE A 112 9.55 -12.57 5.14
N TYR A 113 9.30 -13.88 5.22
CA TYR A 113 8.34 -14.43 6.18
C TYR A 113 8.78 -14.20 7.63
N LEU A 114 10.05 -14.44 7.96
CA LEU A 114 10.59 -14.16 9.29
C LEU A 114 10.45 -12.68 9.65
N LEU A 115 10.70 -11.78 8.70
CA LEU A 115 10.45 -10.35 8.84
C LEU A 115 8.96 -10.06 9.12
N SER A 116 8.02 -10.63 8.35
CA SER A 116 6.58 -10.46 8.59
C SER A 116 6.15 -10.93 9.99
N VAL A 117 6.70 -12.05 10.48
CA VAL A 117 6.41 -12.52 11.84
C VAL A 117 6.89 -11.52 12.90
N LEU A 118 8.10 -10.98 12.75
CA LEU A 118 8.62 -9.96 13.67
C LEU A 118 7.78 -8.68 13.68
N GLU A 119 7.29 -8.26 12.51
CA GLU A 119 6.39 -7.11 12.36
C GLU A 119 5.03 -7.37 13.04
N ALA A 120 4.45 -8.56 12.84
CA ALA A 120 3.21 -8.98 13.50
C ALA A 120 3.34 -8.99 15.02
N VAL A 121 4.42 -9.54 15.58
CA VAL A 121 4.68 -9.54 17.03
C VAL A 121 4.79 -8.12 17.57
N GLY A 122 5.48 -7.22 16.85
CA GLY A 122 5.58 -5.81 17.22
C GLY A 122 4.21 -5.11 17.23
N SER A 123 3.40 -5.36 16.20
CA SER A 123 2.05 -4.81 16.08
C SER A 123 1.13 -5.29 17.21
N ILE A 124 1.11 -6.61 17.48
CA ILE A 124 0.33 -7.20 18.57
C ILE A 124 0.74 -6.62 19.92
N THR A 125 2.04 -6.48 20.17
CA THR A 125 2.57 -5.90 21.41
C THR A 125 2.12 -4.45 21.58
N ALA A 126 2.22 -3.63 20.50
CA ALA A 126 1.77 -2.25 20.53
C ALA A 126 0.26 -2.12 20.76
N THR A 127 -0.55 -2.95 20.09
CA THR A 127 -2.00 -3.00 20.31
C THR A 127 -2.34 -3.44 21.74
N ALA A 128 -1.63 -4.42 22.30
CA ALA A 128 -1.86 -4.86 23.67
C ALA A 128 -1.57 -3.76 24.70
N ILE A 129 -0.50 -2.99 24.51
CA ILE A 129 -0.16 -1.81 25.35
C ILE A 129 -1.26 -0.74 25.24
N VAL A 130 -1.72 -0.42 24.03
CA VAL A 130 -2.77 0.59 23.80
C VAL A 130 -4.13 0.14 24.32
N SER A 131 -4.41 -1.16 24.26
CA SER A 131 -5.67 -1.75 24.71
C SER A 131 -5.68 -2.10 26.20
N GLU A 132 -4.60 -1.81 26.94
CA GLU A 132 -4.42 -2.19 28.36
C GLU A 132 -4.64 -3.70 28.66
N GLN A 133 -4.47 -4.57 27.65
CA GLN A 133 -4.64 -6.01 27.82
C GLN A 133 -3.32 -6.70 28.16
N ALA A 134 -3.40 -7.73 29.01
CA ALA A 134 -2.22 -8.44 29.50
C ALA A 134 -1.47 -9.14 28.34
N ILE A 135 -0.18 -8.83 28.20
CA ILE A 135 0.74 -9.47 27.23
C ILE A 135 1.11 -10.91 27.66
N LYS A 136 0.74 -11.28 28.89
CA LYS A 136 0.99 -12.61 29.47
C LYS A 136 -0.31 -13.41 29.45
N GLY A 137 -0.28 -14.58 28.81
CA GLY A 137 -1.43 -15.48 28.72
C GLY A 137 -2.06 -15.73 30.09
N MET A 138 -3.38 -15.89 30.10
CA MET A 138 -4.17 -16.20 31.29
C MET A 138 -3.57 -17.44 31.97
N ASN A 139 -3.04 -17.27 33.18
CA ASN A 139 -2.69 -18.40 34.04
C ASN A 139 -3.99 -19.10 34.42
N ILE A 140 -4.37 -20.11 33.65
CA ILE A 140 -5.41 -21.06 34.01
C ILE A 140 -4.80 -21.91 35.14
N PRO A 141 -5.27 -21.82 36.40
CA PRO A 141 -4.79 -22.71 37.44
C PRO A 141 -5.18 -24.14 37.04
N HIS A 142 -4.16 -24.97 36.78
CA HIS A 142 -4.33 -26.41 36.65
C HIS A 142 -4.95 -26.92 37.95
N ALA A 143 -6.16 -27.46 37.84
CA ALA A 143 -6.75 -28.36 38.83
C ALA A 143 -6.06 -29.73 38.79
#